data_AF-A0A7V8W6K9-F1
#
_entry.id   AF-A0A7V8W6K9-F1
#
_cell.length_a   1.000
_cell.length_b   1.000
_cell.length_c   1.000
_cell.angle_alpha   90.00
_cell.angle_beta   90.00
_cell.angle_gamma   90.00
#
_symmetry.space_group_name_H-M   'P 1'
#
loop_
_entity.id
_entity.type
_entity.pdbx_description
1 polymer ?
#
loop_
_entity_poly.entity_id
_entity_poly.type
_entity_poly.pdbx_seq_one_letter_code
_entity_poly.pdbx_strand_id
1 'polypeptide(L)'
;MIVLFTMVSSRVLLLIPPLTQLNTPYPATAYLTGFLKSRGYALGQDSVPAELGRAGVVTQADIGIEMVLAVFCRAGLSRVFEDIRRMPDVPGEALQMLSLERAYLDTIEPVVGFLQGRDPALAPLICQGKFLPRGPRFATAETTSRHSPSTTDMAKHLATLYLEDLADLIQHTVSPYFALSRYAEQVGTSASSFDSVARALEQPLSLPDQLMLDACWKHVTAVDPTVVGLTVPFPGNLYGALRIAQSVKSRRPDTTIVLGGGYANTELRRLSDPRVFELVDYVTLDDGERPLLCVLEHVAGKRNDTELKRTFMRSAGHVVFRNGARESDFGMAELGTPTYAGLRLDQYLSILDTLNPMHRLWSDGHWNKLTVAHGCYWKQCTFCDVG
;
A
#
# COMPACT_ATOMS: atom_id res chain seq x y z
N MET A 1 1.59 -42.35 -21.41
CA MET A 1 0.62 -41.24 -21.40
C MET A 1 1.38 -40.00 -20.95
N ILE A 2 1.87 -39.21 -21.90
CA ILE A 2 2.68 -38.01 -21.61
C ILE A 2 1.68 -36.92 -21.19
N VAL A 3 1.63 -36.60 -19.91
CA VAL A 3 0.91 -35.43 -19.42
C VAL A 3 1.70 -34.22 -19.93
N LEU A 4 1.22 -33.58 -21.01
CA LEU A 4 1.68 -32.25 -21.37
C LEU A 4 1.28 -31.33 -20.22
N PHE A 5 2.22 -31.02 -19.31
CA PHE A 5 2.13 -29.81 -18.53
C PHE A 5 2.22 -28.65 -19.52
N THR A 6 1.08 -28.11 -19.93
CA THR A 6 1.03 -26.77 -20.53
C THR A 6 1.69 -25.83 -19.53
N MET A 7 2.90 -25.35 -19.84
CA MET A 7 3.60 -24.36 -19.02
C MET A 7 2.71 -23.12 -18.93
N VAL A 8 2.03 -22.94 -17.80
CA VAL A 8 1.22 -21.75 -17.55
C VAL A 8 2.21 -20.61 -17.31
N SER A 9 2.23 -19.65 -18.22
CA SER A 9 3.03 -18.43 -18.05
C SER A 9 2.43 -17.62 -16.90
N SER A 10 3.21 -17.38 -15.85
CA SER A 10 2.73 -16.74 -14.63
C SER A 10 2.30 -15.30 -14.89
N ARG A 11 1.07 -14.95 -14.46
CA ARG A 11 0.56 -13.58 -14.45
C ARG A 11 0.65 -13.05 -13.03
N VAL A 12 1.61 -12.16 -12.81
CA VAL A 12 1.97 -11.62 -11.50
C VAL A 12 1.36 -10.23 -11.33
N LEU A 13 0.63 -10.03 -10.24
CA LEU A 13 0.12 -8.72 -9.82
C LEU A 13 0.76 -8.34 -8.48
N LEU A 14 1.60 -7.30 -8.49
CA LEU A 14 2.22 -6.76 -7.27
C LEU A 14 1.40 -5.58 -6.75
N LEU A 15 0.94 -5.67 -5.50
CA LEU A 15 0.08 -4.67 -4.88
C LEU A 15 0.80 -3.98 -3.73
N ILE A 16 0.71 -2.65 -3.69
CA ILE A 16 0.97 -1.85 -2.49
C ILE A 16 -0.35 -1.79 -1.70
N PRO A 17 -0.44 -2.45 -0.54
CA PRO A 17 -1.61 -2.36 0.33
C PRO A 17 -1.74 -0.96 0.94
N PRO A 18 -2.92 -0.60 1.48
CA PRO A 18 -3.16 0.78 1.87
C PRO A 18 -2.24 1.42 2.89
N LEU A 19 -2.10 2.75 2.72
CA LEU A 19 -1.52 3.72 3.64
C LEU A 19 -0.04 3.49 3.96
N THR A 20 0.78 3.47 2.91
CA THR A 20 2.23 3.63 3.04
C THR A 20 2.62 5.11 3.06
N GLN A 21 2.28 5.87 2.01
CA GLN A 21 2.46 7.32 1.88
C GLN A 21 1.45 7.86 0.87
N LEU A 22 1.07 9.14 0.97
CA LEU A 22 0.10 9.77 0.05
C LEU A 22 0.75 10.52 -1.11
N ASN A 23 2.03 10.89 -0.98
CA ASN A 23 2.75 11.73 -1.92
C ASN A 23 3.60 10.97 -2.94
N THR A 24 3.90 9.70 -2.67
CA THR A 24 4.69 8.85 -3.55
C THR A 24 4.39 7.37 -3.32
N PRO A 25 4.45 6.51 -4.36
CA PRO A 25 4.38 5.07 -4.16
C PRO A 25 5.53 4.54 -3.32
N TYR A 26 5.25 3.50 -2.54
CA TYR A 26 6.32 2.72 -1.93
C TYR A 26 7.15 2.00 -3.00
N PRO A 27 8.48 2.07 -2.97
CA PRO A 27 9.29 1.67 -4.12
C PRO A 27 9.32 0.16 -4.38
N ALA A 28 9.02 -0.70 -3.40
CA ALA A 28 9.25 -2.15 -3.54
C ALA A 28 8.60 -2.77 -4.80
N THR A 29 7.35 -2.42 -5.14
CA THR A 29 6.75 -2.96 -6.37
C THR A 29 7.45 -2.46 -7.63
N ALA A 30 7.94 -1.22 -7.65
CA ALA A 30 8.66 -0.67 -8.80
C ALA A 30 9.99 -1.40 -9.02
N TYR A 31 10.71 -1.75 -7.95
CA TYR A 31 11.93 -2.55 -8.00
C TYR A 31 11.64 -3.98 -8.44
N LEU A 32 10.71 -4.66 -7.77
CA LEU A 32 10.35 -6.04 -8.10
C LEU A 32 9.80 -6.17 -9.52
N THR A 33 9.02 -5.19 -10.00
CA THR A 33 8.52 -5.16 -11.38
C THR A 33 9.66 -5.00 -12.38
N GLY A 34 10.58 -4.05 -12.12
CA GLY A 34 11.77 -3.85 -12.97
C GLY A 34 12.65 -5.10 -13.03
N PHE A 35 12.90 -5.70 -11.87
CA PHE A 35 13.63 -6.96 -11.72
C PHE A 35 12.96 -8.08 -12.50
N LEU A 36 11.68 -8.37 -12.26
CA LEU A 36 10.97 -9.46 -12.94
C LEU A 36 10.90 -9.25 -14.46
N LYS A 37 10.75 -8.01 -14.94
CA LYS A 37 10.84 -7.69 -16.37
C LYS A 37 12.20 -8.06 -16.96
N SER A 38 13.29 -7.75 -16.26
CA SER A 38 14.65 -8.17 -16.67
C SER A 38 14.82 -9.70 -16.67
N ARG A 39 13.93 -10.44 -15.99
CA ARG A 39 13.83 -11.91 -15.97
C ARG A 39 12.78 -12.48 -16.92
N GLY A 40 12.29 -11.70 -17.88
CA GLY A 40 11.37 -12.16 -18.93
C GLY A 40 9.89 -12.14 -18.56
N TYR A 41 9.52 -11.51 -17.44
CA TYR A 41 8.12 -11.25 -17.08
C TYR A 41 7.67 -9.91 -17.66
N ALA A 42 7.37 -9.84 -18.96
CA ALA A 42 7.09 -8.57 -19.63
C ALA A 42 5.86 -8.61 -20.55
N LEU A 43 5.31 -7.44 -20.87
CA LEU A 43 4.15 -7.31 -21.76
C LEU A 43 4.63 -7.16 -23.21
N GLY A 44 4.06 -7.93 -24.14
CA GLY A 44 4.36 -7.78 -25.57
C GLY A 44 5.84 -7.98 -25.92
N GLN A 45 6.37 -7.14 -26.82
CA GLN A 45 7.79 -7.05 -27.21
C GLN A 45 8.57 -6.03 -26.36
N ASP A 46 8.23 -5.89 -25.07
CA ASP A 46 9.15 -5.26 -24.11
C ASP A 46 10.54 -5.91 -24.26
N SER A 47 11.62 -5.14 -24.04
CA SER A 47 13.03 -5.48 -24.28
C SER A 47 13.53 -6.72 -23.49
N VAL A 48 12.95 -7.88 -23.76
CA VAL A 48 13.36 -9.17 -23.21
C VAL A 48 14.51 -9.66 -24.09
N PRO A 49 15.69 -9.94 -23.52
CA PRO A 49 16.77 -10.57 -24.26
C PRO A 49 16.26 -11.84 -24.94
N ALA A 50 16.54 -11.98 -26.25
CA ALA A 50 16.00 -13.09 -27.06
C ALA A 50 16.32 -14.48 -26.46
N GLU A 51 17.44 -14.57 -25.73
CA GLU A 51 17.93 -15.75 -25.01
C GLU A 51 17.10 -16.16 -23.78
N LEU A 52 16.32 -15.24 -23.18
CA LEU A 52 15.59 -15.52 -21.95
C LEU A 52 14.19 -16.12 -22.18
N GLY A 53 13.60 -15.88 -23.36
CA GLY A 53 12.20 -16.22 -23.62
C GLY A 53 11.22 -15.49 -22.68
N ARG A 54 9.91 -15.64 -22.92
CA ARG A 54 8.88 -15.01 -22.09
C ARG A 54 8.51 -15.94 -20.93
N ALA A 55 8.86 -15.56 -19.70
CA ALA A 55 8.56 -16.33 -18.49
C ALA A 55 7.12 -16.10 -18.00
N GLY A 56 6.65 -14.86 -18.13
CA GLY A 56 5.40 -14.41 -17.52
C GLY A 56 5.05 -12.98 -17.92
N VAL A 57 4.15 -12.40 -17.15
CA VAL A 57 3.85 -10.96 -17.17
C VAL A 57 3.78 -10.47 -15.74
N VAL A 58 4.40 -9.32 -15.45
CA VAL A 58 4.20 -8.62 -14.17
C VAL A 58 3.48 -7.30 -14.39
N THR A 59 2.54 -7.02 -13.50
CA THR A 59 1.83 -5.74 -13.36
C THR A 59 1.89 -5.30 -11.91
N GLN A 60 1.66 -4.00 -11.68
CA GLN A 60 1.67 -3.43 -10.33
C GLN A 60 0.56 -2.40 -10.15
N ALA A 61 0.10 -2.24 -8.91
CA ALA A 61 -0.88 -1.22 -8.54
C ALA A 61 -0.67 -0.74 -7.10
N ASP A 62 -1.08 0.50 -6.83
CA ASP A 62 -1.10 1.08 -5.49
C ASP A 62 -2.55 1.19 -5.01
N ILE A 63 -2.97 0.22 -4.21
CA ILE A 63 -4.33 0.16 -3.68
C ILE A 63 -4.54 1.23 -2.60
N GLY A 64 -3.47 1.69 -1.96
CA GLY A 64 -3.54 2.73 -0.95
C GLY A 64 -4.00 4.07 -1.49
N ILE A 65 -3.31 4.59 -2.51
CA ILE A 65 -3.72 5.86 -3.11
C ILE A 65 -5.10 5.75 -3.76
N GLU A 66 -5.42 4.62 -4.39
CA GLU A 66 -6.73 4.40 -5.01
C GLU A 66 -7.87 4.36 -3.99
N MET A 67 -7.66 3.71 -2.83
CA MET A 67 -8.61 3.73 -1.72
C MET A 67 -8.81 5.16 -1.19
N VAL A 68 -7.71 5.88 -0.95
CA VAL A 68 -7.75 7.26 -0.42
C VAL A 68 -8.52 8.19 -1.35
N LEU A 69 -8.29 8.10 -2.67
CA LEU A 69 -9.01 8.91 -3.65
C LEU A 69 -10.48 8.49 -3.80
N ALA A 70 -10.78 7.20 -3.62
CA ALA A 70 -12.15 6.72 -3.60
C ALA A 70 -12.92 7.21 -2.37
N VAL A 71 -12.25 7.38 -1.23
CA VAL A 71 -12.81 8.03 -0.03
C VAL A 71 -12.99 9.53 -0.28
N PHE A 72 -11.93 10.22 -0.72
CA PHE A 72 -11.90 11.66 -0.95
C PHE A 72 -12.38 12.05 -2.35
N CYS A 73 -13.57 11.58 -2.70
CA CYS A 73 -14.33 12.06 -3.84
C CYS A 73 -15.77 12.31 -3.41
N ARG A 74 -16.57 12.96 -4.27
CA ARG A 74 -17.97 13.24 -3.92
C ARG A 74 -18.73 11.96 -3.55
N ALA A 75 -18.60 10.91 -4.36
CA ALA A 75 -19.31 9.66 -4.14
C ALA A 75 -18.90 8.95 -2.84
N GLY A 76 -17.60 8.88 -2.55
CA GLY A 76 -17.08 8.29 -1.31
C GLY A 76 -17.54 9.05 -0.08
N LEU A 77 -17.44 10.37 -0.13
CA LEU A 77 -17.79 11.23 1.00
C LEU A 77 -19.32 11.28 1.24
N SER A 78 -20.14 11.18 0.19
CA SER A 78 -21.58 11.00 0.34
C SER A 78 -21.91 9.73 1.12
N ARG A 79 -21.24 8.61 0.83
CA ARG A 79 -21.41 7.35 1.58
C ARG A 79 -20.99 7.49 3.04
N VAL A 80 -19.88 8.19 3.32
CA VAL A 80 -19.46 8.50 4.70
C VAL A 80 -20.57 9.24 5.45
N PHE A 81 -21.12 10.31 4.88
CA PHE A 81 -22.20 11.06 5.54
C PHE A 81 -23.50 10.26 5.67
N GLU A 82 -23.84 9.39 4.72
CA GLU A 82 -24.96 8.46 4.84
C GLU A 82 -24.77 7.48 6.00
N ASP A 83 -23.58 6.90 6.16
CA ASP A 83 -23.28 5.98 7.25
C ASP A 83 -23.35 6.70 8.61
N ILE A 84 -22.83 7.92 8.71
CA ILE A 84 -22.91 8.73 9.94
C ILE A 84 -24.37 9.00 10.32
N ARG A 85 -25.24 9.35 9.36
CA ARG A 85 -26.67 9.59 9.65
C ARG A 85 -27.41 8.35 10.17
N ARG A 86 -26.92 7.15 9.86
CA ARG A 86 -27.50 5.88 10.32
C ARG A 86 -27.00 5.48 11.70
N MET A 87 -26.00 6.18 12.25
CA MET A 87 -25.49 5.89 13.58
C MET A 87 -26.55 6.25 14.64
N PRO A 88 -26.71 5.42 15.68
CA PRO A 88 -27.65 5.70 16.76
C PRO A 88 -27.20 6.89 17.64
N ASP A 89 -25.89 7.11 17.77
CA ASP A 89 -25.30 8.21 18.52
C ASP A 89 -24.19 8.85 17.68
N VAL A 90 -24.42 10.09 17.24
CA VAL A 90 -23.50 10.83 16.36
C VAL A 90 -22.71 11.82 17.21
N PRO A 91 -21.37 11.75 17.23
CA PRO A 91 -20.54 12.72 17.95
C PRO A 91 -20.83 14.17 17.55
N GLY A 92 -20.70 15.11 18.49
CA GLY A 92 -21.02 16.53 18.24
C GLY A 92 -20.26 17.14 17.07
N GLU A 93 -18.97 16.81 16.92
CA GLU A 93 -18.15 17.26 15.78
C GLU A 93 -18.64 16.67 14.45
N ALA A 94 -19.08 15.41 14.45
CA ALA A 94 -19.68 14.77 13.28
C ALA A 94 -21.02 15.41 12.90
N LEU A 95 -21.86 15.80 13.86
CA LEU A 95 -23.08 16.56 13.61
C LEU A 95 -22.79 17.94 12.99
N GLN A 96 -21.75 18.62 13.47
CA GLN A 96 -21.33 19.90 12.91
C GLN A 96 -20.87 19.73 11.46
N MET A 97 -20.04 18.73 11.17
CA MET A 97 -19.58 18.46 9.80
C MET A 97 -20.73 18.02 8.88
N LEU A 98 -21.69 17.23 9.37
CA LEU A 98 -22.93 16.89 8.64
C LEU A 98 -23.73 18.13 8.25
N SER A 99 -23.80 19.16 9.12
CA SER A 99 -24.49 20.42 8.78
C SER A 99 -23.83 21.17 7.61
N LEU A 100 -22.56 20.87 7.32
CA LEU A 100 -21.75 21.43 6.25
C LEU A 100 -21.55 20.46 5.07
N GLU A 101 -22.25 19.33 5.04
CA GLU A 101 -22.06 18.26 4.05
C GLU A 101 -22.02 18.76 2.61
N ARG A 102 -22.96 19.63 2.22
CA ARG A 102 -22.98 20.18 0.86
C ARG A 102 -21.68 20.90 0.52
N ALA A 103 -21.15 21.69 1.45
CA ALA A 103 -19.88 22.38 1.25
C ALA A 103 -18.73 21.38 1.06
N TYR A 104 -18.63 20.37 1.94
CA TYR A 104 -17.62 19.31 1.81
C TYR A 104 -17.71 18.57 0.47
N LEU A 105 -18.92 18.19 0.04
CA LEU A 105 -19.14 17.50 -1.23
C LEU A 105 -18.80 18.38 -2.45
N ASP A 106 -19.01 19.69 -2.35
CA ASP A 106 -18.70 20.65 -3.40
C ASP A 106 -17.21 21.01 -3.47
N THR A 107 -16.46 20.86 -2.38
CA THR A 107 -15.04 21.24 -2.31
C THR A 107 -14.05 20.09 -2.38
N ILE A 108 -14.44 18.85 -2.07
CA ILE A 108 -13.51 17.72 -1.94
C ILE A 108 -12.68 17.44 -3.21
N GLU A 109 -13.32 17.38 -4.37
CA GLU A 109 -12.63 17.11 -5.64
C GLU A 109 -11.72 18.26 -6.09
N PRO A 110 -12.15 19.54 -6.04
CA PRO A 110 -11.25 20.68 -6.25
C PRO A 110 -10.02 20.65 -5.33
N VAL A 111 -10.20 20.35 -4.04
CA VAL A 111 -9.10 20.27 -3.07
C VAL A 111 -8.12 19.16 -3.42
N VAL A 112 -8.62 17.96 -3.74
CA VAL A 112 -7.79 16.84 -4.19
C VAL A 112 -7.04 17.20 -5.48
N GLY A 113 -7.72 17.82 -6.44
CA GLY A 113 -7.10 18.32 -7.68
C GLY A 113 -5.98 19.33 -7.43
N PHE A 114 -6.18 20.27 -6.49
CA PHE A 114 -5.15 21.22 -6.07
C PHE A 114 -3.95 20.52 -5.42
N LEU A 115 -4.18 19.56 -4.51
CA LEU A 115 -3.10 18.80 -3.86
C LEU A 115 -2.34 17.88 -4.83
N GLN A 116 -2.94 17.47 -5.94
CA GLN A 116 -2.28 16.78 -7.06
C GLN A 116 -1.54 17.74 -8.01
N GLY A 117 -1.61 19.06 -7.77
CA GLY A 117 -1.02 20.08 -8.63
C GLY A 117 -1.79 20.38 -9.92
N ARG A 118 -3.03 19.89 -10.06
CA ARG A 118 -3.85 20.06 -11.27
C ARG A 118 -4.52 21.43 -11.37
N ASP A 119 -4.75 22.11 -10.25
CA ASP A 119 -5.35 23.45 -10.21
C ASP A 119 -4.63 24.38 -9.20
N PRO A 120 -3.41 24.86 -9.51
CA PRO A 120 -2.68 25.75 -8.63
C PRO A 120 -3.36 27.12 -8.44
N ALA A 121 -4.28 27.52 -9.32
CA ALA A 121 -5.00 28.78 -9.24
C ALA A 121 -6.01 28.81 -8.08
N LEU A 122 -6.32 27.66 -7.48
CA LEU A 122 -7.20 27.57 -6.31
C LEU A 122 -6.56 28.12 -5.02
N ALA A 123 -5.23 28.27 -4.97
CA ALA A 123 -4.51 28.64 -3.75
C ALA A 123 -4.98 29.97 -3.10
N PRO A 124 -5.14 31.09 -3.83
CA PRO A 124 -5.64 32.33 -3.23
C PRO A 124 -7.05 32.18 -2.66
N LEU A 125 -7.92 31.38 -3.30
CA LEU A 125 -9.30 31.17 -2.88
C LEU A 125 -9.37 30.35 -1.58
N ILE A 126 -8.53 29.32 -1.45
CA ILE A 126 -8.36 28.55 -0.20
C ILE A 126 -7.91 29.49 0.93
N CYS A 127 -6.89 30.32 0.68
CA CYS A 127 -6.33 31.23 1.68
C CYS A 127 -7.31 32.33 2.16
N GLN A 128 -8.30 32.72 1.35
CA GLN A 128 -9.34 33.67 1.77
C GLN A 128 -10.26 33.12 2.87
N GLY A 129 -10.27 31.79 3.09
CA GLY A 129 -10.96 31.16 4.21
C GLY A 129 -12.48 30.99 4.06
N LYS A 130 -13.07 31.41 2.94
CA LYS A 130 -14.51 31.22 2.64
C LYS A 130 -14.81 29.99 1.78
N PHE A 131 -13.76 29.38 1.22
CA PHE A 131 -13.90 28.25 0.29
C PHE A 131 -14.04 26.92 1.00
N LEU A 132 -13.15 26.62 1.96
CA LEU A 132 -13.16 25.36 2.68
C LEU A 132 -14.12 25.43 3.87
N PRO A 133 -15.00 24.42 4.08
CA PRO A 133 -15.57 24.19 5.40
C PRO A 133 -14.44 23.83 6.38
N ARG A 134 -14.59 24.22 7.64
CA ARG A 134 -13.55 24.09 8.67
C ARG A 134 -14.06 23.21 9.80
N GLY A 135 -13.31 22.16 10.12
CA GLY A 135 -13.50 21.34 11.31
C GLY A 135 -12.50 21.68 12.43
N PRO A 136 -12.41 20.81 13.46
CA PRO A 136 -11.62 21.05 14.66
C PRO A 136 -10.13 21.36 14.41
N ARG A 137 -9.50 20.74 13.40
CA ARG A 137 -8.06 20.90 13.11
C ARG A 137 -7.67 22.34 12.75
N PHE A 138 -8.62 23.14 12.25
CA PHE A 138 -8.38 24.55 11.94
C PHE A 138 -8.22 25.43 13.19
N ALA A 139 -8.75 25.02 14.34
CA ALA A 139 -8.63 25.78 15.58
C ALA A 139 -7.21 25.77 16.15
N THR A 140 -6.47 24.69 15.90
CA THR A 140 -5.08 24.49 16.34
C THR A 140 -4.04 24.92 15.31
N ALA A 141 -4.47 25.52 14.19
CA ALA A 141 -3.58 26.01 13.14
C ALA A 141 -2.81 27.26 13.62
N GLU A 142 -1.89 27.09 14.55
CA GLU A 142 -1.00 28.15 15.01
C GLU A 142 0.07 28.44 13.95
N THR A 143 0.14 29.69 13.50
CA THR A 143 1.18 30.19 12.61
C THR A 143 2.48 30.43 13.40
N THR A 144 3.16 29.36 13.81
CA THR A 144 4.45 29.43 14.52
C THR A 144 5.65 29.40 13.55
N SER A 145 5.57 30.09 12.41
CA SER A 145 6.72 30.26 11.52
C SER A 145 7.28 31.69 11.59
N ARG A 146 8.60 31.83 11.78
CA ARG A 146 9.31 33.12 11.73
C ARG A 146 9.29 33.77 10.34
N HIS A 147 8.88 33.03 9.32
CA HIS A 147 8.72 33.48 7.94
C HIS A 147 7.27 33.30 7.50
N SER A 148 6.69 34.30 6.84
CA SER A 148 5.37 34.16 6.22
C SER A 148 5.45 33.11 5.10
N PRO A 149 4.62 32.06 5.15
CA PRO A 149 4.61 31.04 4.11
C PRO A 149 4.13 31.62 2.77
N SER A 150 4.51 30.99 1.67
CA SER A 150 3.96 31.33 0.35
C SER A 150 2.45 31.07 0.31
N THR A 151 1.71 31.75 -0.57
CA THR A 151 0.27 31.50 -0.74
C THR A 151 -0.03 30.04 -1.10
N THR A 152 0.83 29.42 -1.91
CA THR A 152 0.69 28.01 -2.28
C THR A 152 0.91 27.09 -1.09
N ASP A 153 1.96 27.32 -0.29
CA ASP A 153 2.26 26.49 0.88
C ASP A 153 1.16 26.65 1.94
N MET A 154 0.69 27.87 2.18
CA MET A 154 -0.46 28.11 3.08
C MET A 154 -1.71 27.39 2.57
N ALA A 155 -2.01 27.44 1.27
CA ALA A 155 -3.15 26.75 0.71
C ALA A 155 -3.02 25.22 0.82
N LYS A 156 -1.83 24.65 0.58
CA LYS A 156 -1.55 23.21 0.79
C LYS A 156 -1.73 22.81 2.24
N HIS A 157 -1.26 23.62 3.17
CA HIS A 157 -1.44 23.36 4.60
C HIS A 157 -2.93 23.37 4.99
N LEU A 158 -3.69 24.37 4.58
CA LEU A 158 -5.14 24.44 4.84
C LEU A 158 -5.91 23.29 4.18
N ALA A 159 -5.54 22.91 2.96
CA ALA A 159 -6.10 21.75 2.27
C ALA A 159 -5.74 20.43 2.97
N THR A 160 -4.56 20.35 3.59
CA THR A 160 -4.14 19.19 4.38
C THR A 160 -4.97 19.07 5.65
N LEU A 161 -5.14 20.16 6.41
CA LEU A 161 -6.02 20.19 7.59
C LEU A 161 -7.46 19.81 7.23
N TYR A 162 -7.95 20.23 6.06
CA TYR A 162 -9.27 19.84 5.55
C TYR A 162 -9.39 18.32 5.31
N LEU A 163 -8.37 17.68 4.72
CA LEU A 163 -8.37 16.22 4.56
C LEU A 163 -8.19 15.49 5.89
N GLU A 164 -7.41 16.05 6.82
CA GLU A 164 -7.23 15.51 8.17
C GLU A 164 -8.53 15.55 8.97
N ASP A 165 -9.29 16.65 8.93
CA ASP A 165 -10.61 16.75 9.56
C ASP A 165 -11.56 15.66 9.03
N LEU A 166 -11.56 15.42 7.72
CA LEU A 166 -12.37 14.36 7.11
C LEU A 166 -11.87 12.97 7.50
N ALA A 167 -10.56 12.78 7.63
CA ALA A 167 -9.99 11.52 8.08
C ALA A 167 -10.33 11.23 9.54
N ASP A 168 -10.24 12.23 10.42
CA ASP A 168 -10.64 12.14 11.82
C ASP A 168 -12.15 11.83 11.92
N LEU A 169 -12.99 12.50 11.12
CA LEU A 169 -14.41 12.20 11.04
C LEU A 169 -14.64 10.71 10.74
N ILE A 170 -14.02 10.19 9.68
CA ILE A 170 -14.14 8.77 9.30
C ILE A 170 -13.62 7.87 10.43
N GLN A 171 -12.50 8.24 11.05
CA GLN A 171 -11.90 7.46 12.13
C GLN A 171 -12.85 7.34 13.33
N HIS A 172 -13.45 8.44 13.75
CA HIS A 172 -14.31 8.50 14.92
C HIS A 172 -15.73 7.95 14.68
N THR A 173 -16.11 7.66 13.44
CA THR A 173 -17.49 7.26 13.09
C THR A 173 -17.56 5.95 12.31
N VAL A 174 -16.96 5.90 11.12
CA VAL A 174 -17.18 4.84 10.12
C VAL A 174 -16.13 3.73 10.21
N SER A 175 -14.88 4.06 10.53
CA SER A 175 -13.79 3.07 10.61
C SER A 175 -12.72 3.50 11.61
N PRO A 176 -12.64 2.89 12.80
CA PRO A 176 -11.63 3.25 13.82
C PRO A 176 -10.19 3.05 13.35
N TYR A 177 -10.00 2.34 12.24
CA TYR A 177 -8.70 1.99 11.68
C TYR A 177 -8.20 2.95 10.59
N PHE A 178 -9.02 3.91 10.14
CA PHE A 178 -8.64 4.82 9.08
C PHE A 178 -7.82 6.01 9.62
N ALA A 179 -6.63 6.24 9.05
CA ALA A 179 -5.90 7.51 9.17
C ALA A 179 -5.04 7.75 7.92
N LEU A 180 -4.78 9.01 7.55
CA LEU A 180 -4.09 9.38 6.30
C LEU A 180 -2.67 8.82 6.16
N SER A 181 -2.00 8.57 7.28
CA SER A 181 -0.62 8.05 7.32
C SER A 181 -0.51 6.62 7.87
N ARG A 182 -1.60 6.06 8.43
CA ARG A 182 -1.59 4.79 9.18
C ARG A 182 -2.93 4.07 9.01
N TYR A 183 -2.95 2.82 8.54
CA TYR A 183 -4.18 2.00 8.52
C TYR A 183 -4.12 0.87 9.52
N ALA A 184 -5.02 0.84 10.50
CA ALA A 184 -5.12 -0.26 11.46
C ALA A 184 -3.77 -0.65 12.12
N GLU A 185 -2.82 0.29 12.30
CA GLU A 185 -1.45 -0.02 12.72
C GLU A 185 -1.41 -0.80 14.04
N GLN A 186 -2.35 -0.50 14.94
CA GLN A 186 -2.55 -1.20 16.21
C GLN A 186 -2.82 -2.70 16.06
N VAL A 187 -3.34 -3.14 14.91
CA VAL A 187 -3.57 -4.55 14.58
C VAL A 187 -2.23 -5.24 14.28
N GLY A 188 -1.28 -4.54 13.68
CA GLY A 188 0.04 -5.06 13.30
C GLY A 188 1.13 -4.90 14.36
N THR A 189 0.93 -4.12 15.42
CA THR A 189 1.96 -3.88 16.45
C THR A 189 2.06 -4.97 17.52
N SER A 190 1.12 -5.93 17.56
CA SER A 190 1.20 -7.07 18.48
C SER A 190 1.86 -8.28 17.80
N ALA A 191 3.18 -8.33 17.78
CA ALA A 191 3.95 -9.42 17.16
C ALA A 191 3.90 -10.75 17.93
N SER A 192 3.31 -10.79 19.13
CA SER A 192 3.32 -11.97 20.00
C SER A 192 2.20 -12.97 19.73
N SER A 193 1.13 -12.58 19.03
CA SER A 193 0.04 -13.49 18.64
C SER A 193 -0.71 -12.99 17.41
N PHE A 194 -1.17 -13.92 16.57
CA PHE A 194 -2.06 -13.63 15.45
C PHE A 194 -3.51 -13.34 15.87
N ASP A 195 -3.86 -13.46 17.17
CA ASP A 195 -5.25 -13.33 17.65
C ASP A 195 -5.84 -11.93 17.48
N SER A 196 -5.04 -10.86 17.58
CA SER A 196 -5.52 -9.50 17.32
C SER A 196 -5.90 -9.33 15.85
N VAL A 197 -5.06 -9.85 14.96
CA VAL A 197 -5.26 -9.82 13.51
C VAL A 197 -6.48 -10.65 13.13
N ALA A 198 -6.59 -11.89 13.62
CA ALA A 198 -7.72 -12.77 13.34
C ALA A 198 -9.05 -12.13 13.75
N ARG A 199 -9.15 -11.60 14.98
CA ARG A 199 -10.36 -10.91 15.46
C ARG A 199 -10.73 -9.69 14.61
N ALA A 200 -9.74 -8.92 14.15
CA ALA A 200 -9.97 -7.78 13.27
C ALA A 200 -10.48 -8.22 11.89
N LEU A 201 -9.96 -9.32 11.35
CA LEU A 201 -10.38 -9.89 10.06
C LEU A 201 -11.77 -10.56 10.11
N GLU A 202 -12.26 -10.92 11.28
CA GLU A 202 -13.62 -11.44 11.48
C GLU A 202 -14.69 -10.33 11.51
N GLN A 203 -14.29 -9.07 11.73
CA GLN A 203 -15.24 -7.96 11.74
C GLN A 203 -15.83 -7.70 10.34
N PRO A 204 -17.05 -7.14 10.25
CA PRO A 204 -17.59 -6.66 8.98
C PRO A 204 -16.67 -5.62 8.32
N LEU A 205 -16.72 -5.55 6.99
CA LEU A 205 -15.94 -4.57 6.22
C LEU A 205 -16.46 -3.16 6.47
N SER A 206 -15.57 -2.27 6.95
CA SER A 206 -15.85 -0.84 6.99
C SER A 206 -15.91 -0.24 5.58
N LEU A 207 -16.41 0.99 5.44
CA LEU A 207 -16.46 1.66 4.13
C LEU A 207 -15.08 1.78 3.47
N PRO A 208 -13.99 2.21 4.16
CA PRO A 208 -12.65 2.17 3.59
C PRO A 208 -12.21 0.77 3.15
N ASP A 209 -12.55 -0.29 3.90
CA ASP A 209 -12.25 -1.67 3.49
C ASP A 209 -12.96 -2.03 2.18
N GLN A 210 -14.23 -1.64 2.03
CA GLN A 210 -15.00 -1.89 0.81
C GLN A 210 -14.38 -1.17 -0.38
N LEU A 211 -14.02 0.11 -0.22
CA LEU A 211 -13.39 0.91 -1.28
C LEU A 211 -12.00 0.39 -1.67
N MET A 212 -11.21 -0.08 -0.69
CA MET A 212 -9.94 -0.77 -0.91
C MET A 212 -10.16 -2.04 -1.75
N LEU A 213 -11.12 -2.87 -1.37
CA LEU A 213 -11.40 -4.11 -2.11
C LEU A 213 -11.94 -3.81 -3.51
N ASP A 214 -12.79 -2.81 -3.69
CA ASP A 214 -13.27 -2.37 -5.00
C ASP A 214 -12.11 -1.93 -5.90
N ALA A 215 -11.15 -1.17 -5.37
CA ALA A 215 -9.92 -0.80 -6.08
C ALA A 215 -9.09 -2.04 -6.46
N CYS A 216 -8.84 -2.94 -5.50
CA CYS A 216 -8.12 -4.18 -5.74
C CYS A 216 -8.79 -5.04 -6.83
N TRP A 217 -10.12 -5.19 -6.80
CA TRP A 217 -10.85 -6.05 -7.72
C TRP A 217 -10.86 -5.53 -9.16
N LYS A 218 -10.70 -4.22 -9.40
CA LYS A 218 -10.48 -3.68 -10.75
C LYS A 218 -9.21 -4.26 -11.37
N HIS A 219 -8.12 -4.29 -10.60
CA HIS A 219 -6.83 -4.83 -11.06
C HIS A 219 -6.85 -6.35 -11.17
N VAL A 220 -7.38 -7.05 -10.16
CA VAL A 220 -7.49 -8.53 -10.20
C VAL A 220 -8.32 -8.99 -11.39
N THR A 221 -9.44 -8.32 -11.69
CA THR A 221 -10.29 -8.66 -12.85
C THR A 221 -9.59 -8.38 -14.18
N ALA A 222 -8.87 -7.25 -14.28
CA ALA A 222 -8.19 -6.87 -15.52
C ALA A 222 -6.97 -7.77 -15.83
N VAL A 223 -6.24 -8.19 -14.79
CA VAL A 223 -5.00 -8.97 -14.94
C VAL A 223 -5.23 -10.48 -14.94
N ASP A 224 -6.28 -10.95 -14.26
CA ASP A 224 -6.55 -12.37 -14.01
C ASP A 224 -5.31 -13.11 -13.44
N PRO A 225 -4.74 -12.64 -12.31
CA PRO A 225 -3.43 -13.08 -11.85
C PRO A 225 -3.44 -14.53 -11.35
N THR A 226 -2.37 -15.25 -11.68
CA THR A 226 -2.05 -16.55 -11.06
C THR A 226 -1.26 -16.36 -9.77
N VAL A 227 -0.55 -15.23 -9.63
CA VAL A 227 0.19 -14.86 -8.42
C VAL A 227 -0.09 -13.40 -8.04
N VAL A 228 -0.41 -13.16 -6.77
CA VAL A 228 -0.52 -11.83 -6.17
C VAL A 228 0.61 -11.65 -5.16
N GLY A 229 1.44 -10.62 -5.34
CA GLY A 229 2.47 -10.22 -4.40
C GLY A 229 2.01 -9.03 -3.56
N LEU A 230 2.05 -9.14 -2.23
CA LEU A 230 1.69 -8.08 -1.29
C LEU A 230 2.96 -7.54 -0.63
N THR A 231 3.29 -6.28 -0.88
CA THR A 231 4.41 -5.61 -0.20
C THR A 231 3.92 -4.93 1.07
N VAL A 232 4.29 -5.45 2.25
CA VAL A 232 3.89 -4.96 3.57
C VAL A 232 5.12 -4.34 4.25
N PRO A 233 5.38 -3.04 4.05
CA PRO A 233 6.56 -2.40 4.62
C PRO A 233 6.43 -2.04 6.09
N PHE A 234 5.22 -1.73 6.55
CA PHE A 234 4.96 -1.27 7.91
C PHE A 234 3.76 -2.00 8.54
N PRO A 235 3.61 -1.98 9.88
CA PRO A 235 2.46 -2.60 10.56
C PRO A 235 1.12 -2.08 10.04
N GLY A 236 1.06 -0.80 9.67
CA GLY A 236 -0.12 -0.16 9.07
C GLY A 236 -0.53 -0.70 7.70
N ASN A 237 0.23 -1.59 7.06
CA ASN A 237 -0.14 -2.19 5.78
C ASN A 237 -0.66 -3.62 5.95
N LEU A 238 -0.43 -4.25 7.11
CA LEU A 238 -0.69 -5.67 7.31
C LEU A 238 -2.18 -6.01 7.20
N TYR A 239 -3.04 -5.29 7.92
CA TYR A 239 -4.48 -5.56 7.92
C TYR A 239 -5.07 -5.44 6.52
N GLY A 240 -4.75 -4.36 5.79
CA GLY A 240 -5.20 -4.16 4.42
C GLY A 240 -4.69 -5.27 3.47
N ALA A 241 -3.44 -5.68 3.61
CA ALA A 241 -2.87 -6.80 2.85
C ALA A 241 -3.62 -8.11 3.10
N LEU A 242 -3.91 -8.43 4.38
CA LEU A 242 -4.61 -9.66 4.75
C LEU A 242 -6.09 -9.64 4.35
N ARG A 243 -6.75 -8.47 4.36
CA ARG A 243 -8.10 -8.30 3.81
C ARG A 243 -8.14 -8.52 2.30
N ILE A 244 -7.15 -7.98 1.58
CA ILE A 244 -6.99 -8.25 0.14
C ILE A 244 -6.80 -9.76 -0.07
N ALA A 245 -5.91 -10.39 0.69
CA ALA A 245 -5.64 -11.82 0.59
C ALA A 245 -6.90 -12.68 0.87
N GLN A 246 -7.61 -12.39 1.96
CA GLN A 246 -8.88 -13.01 2.32
C GLN A 246 -9.90 -12.91 1.17
N SER A 247 -10.05 -11.70 0.60
CA SER A 247 -10.98 -11.46 -0.50
C SER A 247 -10.60 -12.24 -1.75
N VAL A 248 -9.33 -12.20 -2.16
CA VAL A 248 -8.82 -12.93 -3.33
C VAL A 248 -9.00 -14.43 -3.13
N LYS A 249 -8.56 -15.02 -2.02
CA LYS A 249 -8.74 -16.46 -1.74
C LYS A 249 -10.20 -16.90 -1.74
N SER A 250 -11.12 -16.07 -1.25
CA SER A 250 -12.55 -16.41 -1.22
C SER A 250 -13.20 -16.53 -2.60
N ARG A 251 -12.69 -15.81 -3.62
CA ARG A 251 -13.27 -15.80 -4.98
C ARG A 251 -12.37 -16.48 -6.02
N ARG A 252 -11.08 -16.60 -5.76
CA ARG A 252 -10.03 -17.17 -6.62
C ARG A 252 -9.07 -18.00 -5.74
N PRO A 253 -9.50 -19.16 -5.22
CA PRO A 253 -8.71 -19.97 -4.28
C PRO A 253 -7.38 -20.45 -4.87
N ASP A 254 -7.31 -20.64 -6.19
CA ASP A 254 -6.12 -21.11 -6.90
C ASP A 254 -5.06 -20.02 -7.10
N THR A 255 -5.39 -18.74 -6.88
CA THR A 255 -4.40 -17.66 -6.96
C THR A 255 -3.40 -17.80 -5.81
N THR A 256 -2.12 -17.90 -6.14
CA THR A 256 -1.05 -17.91 -5.15
C THR A 256 -0.83 -16.51 -4.60
N ILE A 257 -0.71 -16.37 -3.28
CA ILE A 257 -0.49 -15.11 -2.59
C ILE A 257 0.85 -15.15 -1.86
N VAL A 258 1.72 -14.20 -2.18
CA VAL A 258 3.05 -14.04 -1.59
C VAL A 258 3.08 -12.74 -0.82
N LEU A 259 3.45 -12.78 0.46
CA LEU A 259 3.62 -11.62 1.31
C LEU A 259 5.11 -11.37 1.57
N GLY A 260 5.54 -10.12 1.47
CA GLY A 260 6.91 -9.71 1.82
C GLY A 260 6.94 -8.25 2.27
N GLY A 261 8.13 -7.66 2.34
CA GLY A 261 8.34 -6.26 2.74
C GLY A 261 8.91 -6.10 4.15
N GLY A 262 9.22 -4.87 4.53
CA GLY A 262 9.89 -4.53 5.80
C GLY A 262 9.24 -5.13 7.05
N TYR A 263 7.90 -5.17 7.12
CA TYR A 263 7.19 -5.74 8.26
C TYR A 263 7.49 -7.24 8.44
N ALA A 264 7.64 -7.98 7.33
CA ALA A 264 8.02 -9.39 7.41
C ALA A 264 9.42 -9.56 8.02
N ASN A 265 10.32 -8.62 7.75
CA ASN A 265 11.71 -8.65 8.22
C ASN A 265 11.87 -8.20 9.68
N THR A 266 10.98 -7.34 10.19
CA THR A 266 11.06 -6.91 11.58
C THR A 266 10.21 -7.77 12.50
N GLU A 267 8.99 -8.13 12.08
CA GLU A 267 7.99 -8.76 12.97
C GLU A 267 7.78 -10.26 12.69
N LEU A 268 8.01 -10.74 11.46
CA LEU A 268 7.65 -12.11 11.06
C LEU A 268 8.84 -13.08 10.95
N ARG A 269 10.05 -12.69 11.36
CA ARG A 269 11.24 -13.59 11.32
C ARG A 269 11.10 -14.86 12.18
N ARG A 270 10.16 -14.88 13.12
CA ARG A 270 9.87 -16.04 14.00
C ARG A 270 8.43 -16.53 13.81
N LEU A 271 7.89 -16.36 12.60
CA LEU A 271 6.54 -16.79 12.25
C LEU A 271 6.34 -18.29 12.53
N SER A 272 5.39 -18.59 13.40
CA SER A 272 5.06 -19.97 13.81
C SER A 272 3.56 -20.28 13.77
N ASP A 273 2.71 -19.25 13.70
CA ASP A 273 1.26 -19.41 13.67
C ASP A 273 0.79 -19.85 12.26
N PRO A 274 0.21 -21.05 12.10
CA PRO A 274 -0.19 -21.56 10.79
C PRO A 274 -1.42 -20.85 10.22
N ARG A 275 -2.20 -20.10 11.02
CA ARG A 275 -3.42 -19.40 10.57
C ARG A 275 -3.13 -18.31 9.55
N VAL A 276 -1.93 -17.72 9.58
CA VAL A 276 -1.47 -16.77 8.56
C VAL A 276 -1.54 -17.41 7.16
N PHE A 277 -1.23 -18.70 7.06
CA PHE A 277 -1.23 -19.44 5.81
C PHE A 277 -2.62 -19.94 5.36
N GLU A 278 -3.68 -19.53 6.05
CA GLU A 278 -5.06 -19.66 5.54
C GLU A 278 -5.39 -18.49 4.58
N LEU A 279 -4.61 -17.41 4.65
CA LEU A 279 -4.80 -16.20 3.86
C LEU A 279 -3.72 -16.04 2.78
N VAL A 280 -2.46 -16.37 3.10
CA VAL A 280 -1.33 -16.29 2.17
C VAL A 280 -0.68 -17.66 1.98
N ASP A 281 -0.01 -17.90 0.85
CA ASP A 281 0.65 -19.18 0.59
C ASP A 281 2.13 -19.14 1.01
N TYR A 282 2.77 -17.99 0.84
CA TYR A 282 4.20 -17.79 1.11
C TYR A 282 4.46 -16.45 1.81
N VAL A 283 5.40 -16.45 2.75
CA VAL A 283 5.97 -15.22 3.33
C VAL A 283 7.47 -15.19 3.06
N THR A 284 7.96 -14.19 2.34
CA THR A 284 9.38 -14.06 1.97
C THR A 284 10.08 -13.02 2.84
N LEU A 285 11.34 -13.29 3.21
CA LEU A 285 12.19 -12.38 3.99
C LEU A 285 13.36 -11.79 3.19
N ASP A 286 13.87 -10.69 3.73
CA ASP A 286 15.00 -9.88 3.26
C ASP A 286 14.76 -9.34 1.83
N ASP A 287 15.81 -9.29 1.01
CA ASP A 287 15.75 -8.88 -0.39
C ASP A 287 14.79 -9.79 -1.16
N GLY A 288 13.72 -9.21 -1.69
CA GLY A 288 12.57 -9.93 -2.22
C GLY A 288 12.78 -10.55 -3.61
N GLU A 289 13.78 -10.08 -4.37
CA GLU A 289 14.03 -10.48 -5.75
C GLU A 289 14.31 -11.98 -5.88
N ARG A 290 15.25 -12.51 -5.08
CA ARG A 290 15.60 -13.93 -5.12
C ARG A 290 14.49 -14.83 -4.56
N PRO A 291 13.94 -14.58 -3.35
CA PRO A 291 12.82 -15.35 -2.81
C PRO A 291 11.60 -15.37 -3.74
N LEU A 292 11.17 -14.21 -4.25
CA LEU A 292 10.01 -14.13 -5.13
C LEU A 292 10.24 -14.93 -6.42
N LEU A 293 11.42 -14.81 -7.05
CA LEU A 293 11.74 -15.61 -8.24
C LEU A 293 11.69 -17.11 -7.95
N CYS A 294 12.25 -17.56 -6.81
CA CYS A 294 12.18 -18.97 -6.40
C CYS A 294 10.74 -19.45 -6.22
N VAL A 295 9.88 -18.63 -5.60
CA VAL A 295 8.45 -18.94 -5.44
C VAL A 295 7.75 -19.02 -6.80
N LEU A 296 8.01 -18.08 -7.71
CA LEU A 296 7.42 -18.10 -9.06
C LEU A 296 7.85 -19.34 -9.85
N GLU A 297 9.11 -19.75 -9.76
CA GLU A 297 9.61 -20.98 -10.37
C GLU A 297 8.97 -22.24 -9.76
N HIS A 298 8.78 -22.25 -8.45
CA HIS A 298 8.11 -23.36 -7.75
C HIS A 298 6.65 -23.50 -8.16
N VAL A 299 5.90 -22.38 -8.18
CA VAL A 299 4.50 -22.33 -8.66
C VAL A 299 4.40 -22.78 -10.12
N ALA A 300 5.41 -22.50 -10.94
CA ALA A 300 5.50 -22.96 -12.32
C ALA A 300 5.98 -24.42 -12.47
N GLY A 301 6.22 -25.15 -11.37
CA GLY A 301 6.69 -26.54 -11.38
C GLY A 301 8.16 -26.72 -11.78
N LYS A 302 8.96 -25.64 -11.77
CA LYS A 302 10.37 -25.65 -12.18
C LYS A 302 11.35 -25.78 -11.01
N ARG A 303 10.86 -25.66 -9.77
CA ARG A 303 11.65 -25.71 -8.53
C ARG A 303 10.90 -26.49 -7.45
N ASN A 304 11.62 -27.26 -6.63
CA ASN A 304 11.01 -27.91 -5.46
C ASN A 304 10.85 -26.94 -4.28
N ASP A 305 9.90 -27.22 -3.37
CA ASP A 305 9.66 -26.38 -2.18
C ASP A 305 10.89 -26.31 -1.25
N THR A 306 11.65 -27.40 -1.16
CA THR A 306 12.89 -27.49 -0.36
C THR A 306 13.98 -26.56 -0.86
N GLU A 307 13.91 -26.15 -2.13
CA GLU A 307 14.88 -25.29 -2.80
C GLU A 307 14.45 -23.81 -2.82
N LEU A 308 13.43 -23.42 -2.05
CA LEU A 308 13.06 -22.01 -1.89
C LEU A 308 14.12 -21.22 -1.10
N LYS A 309 14.17 -19.91 -1.30
CA LYS A 309 15.06 -18.96 -0.60
C LYS A 309 14.25 -18.18 0.44
N ARG A 310 14.71 -18.17 1.70
CA ARG A 310 14.14 -17.36 2.80
C ARG A 310 12.60 -17.24 2.80
N THR A 311 11.91 -18.36 2.66
CA THR A 311 10.46 -18.40 2.50
C THR A 311 9.82 -19.24 3.59
N PHE A 312 8.87 -18.67 4.32
CA PHE A 312 7.94 -19.45 5.13
C PHE A 312 6.77 -19.94 4.30
N MET A 313 6.32 -21.16 4.59
CA MET A 313 5.13 -21.77 4.00
C MET A 313 4.48 -22.73 4.99
N ARG A 314 3.24 -23.14 4.71
CA ARG A 314 2.58 -24.23 5.45
C ARG A 314 2.90 -25.58 4.79
N SER A 315 3.36 -26.53 5.59
CA SER A 315 3.59 -27.91 5.16
C SER A 315 3.09 -28.87 6.24
N ALA A 316 2.25 -29.83 5.86
CA ALA A 316 1.66 -30.81 6.77
C ALA A 316 1.05 -30.17 8.06
N GLY A 317 0.33 -29.06 7.90
CA GLY A 317 -0.33 -28.36 8.99
C GLY A 317 0.55 -27.40 9.80
N HIS A 318 1.88 -27.42 9.60
CA HIS A 318 2.84 -26.63 10.39
C HIS A 318 3.53 -25.57 9.53
N VAL A 319 4.00 -24.50 10.17
CA VAL A 319 4.84 -23.49 9.51
C VAL A 319 6.25 -24.05 9.34
N VAL A 320 6.80 -23.99 8.13
CA VAL A 320 8.16 -24.39 7.83
C VAL A 320 8.90 -23.24 7.15
N PHE A 321 10.17 -23.06 7.51
CA PHE A 321 11.06 -22.12 6.85
C PHE A 321 11.93 -22.87 5.83
N ARG A 322 11.99 -22.37 4.59
CA ARG A 322 12.79 -22.91 3.50
C ARG A 322 13.86 -21.91 3.09
N ASN A 323 15.10 -22.39 3.05
CA ASN A 323 16.26 -21.63 2.59
C ASN A 323 17.30 -22.55 1.93
N GLY A 324 16.82 -23.45 1.05
CA GLY A 324 17.66 -24.44 0.37
C GLY A 324 18.21 -24.00 -0.98
N ALA A 325 17.76 -22.85 -1.51
CA ALA A 325 18.31 -22.26 -2.73
C ALA A 325 19.83 -22.01 -2.58
N ARG A 326 20.61 -22.56 -3.52
CA ARG A 326 22.08 -22.45 -3.55
C ARG A 326 22.55 -21.14 -4.16
N GLU A 327 21.69 -20.51 -4.94
CA GLU A 327 21.96 -19.24 -5.60
C GLU A 327 22.11 -18.13 -4.56
N SER A 328 23.09 -17.25 -4.80
CA SER A 328 23.26 -16.03 -4.03
C SER A 328 22.15 -15.03 -4.34
N ASP A 329 22.03 -14.01 -3.49
CA ASP A 329 21.23 -12.85 -3.84
C ASP A 329 21.83 -12.14 -5.05
N PHE A 330 20.99 -11.38 -5.75
CA PHE A 330 21.40 -10.63 -6.93
C PHE A 330 22.19 -9.40 -6.51
N GLY A 331 23.32 -9.16 -7.19
CA GLY A 331 24.04 -7.91 -7.04
C GLY A 331 23.24 -6.74 -7.60
N MET A 332 23.56 -5.51 -7.17
CA MET A 332 22.85 -4.30 -7.61
C MET A 332 22.78 -4.15 -9.15
N ALA A 333 23.83 -4.55 -9.86
CA ALA A 333 23.88 -4.54 -11.34
C ALA A 333 22.90 -5.52 -12.00
N GLU A 334 22.42 -6.53 -11.26
CA GLU A 334 21.54 -7.60 -11.74
C GLU A 334 20.06 -7.39 -11.40
N LEU A 335 19.74 -6.36 -10.61
CA LEU A 335 18.37 -6.05 -10.18
C LEU A 335 17.52 -5.43 -11.30
N GLY A 336 18.14 -4.97 -12.39
CA GLY A 336 17.48 -4.23 -13.46
C GLY A 336 17.08 -2.81 -13.03
N THR A 337 16.40 -2.09 -13.93
CA THR A 337 15.96 -0.72 -13.67
C THR A 337 14.56 -0.73 -13.06
N PRO A 338 14.34 -0.09 -11.88
CA PRO A 338 13.01 0.07 -11.32
C PRO A 338 12.08 0.77 -12.30
N THR A 339 10.83 0.32 -12.40
CA THR A 339 9.84 0.96 -13.27
C THR A 339 8.61 1.35 -12.46
N TYR A 340 8.21 2.61 -12.60
CA TYR A 340 6.98 3.13 -12.01
C TYR A 340 5.80 3.05 -13.00
N ALA A 341 6.01 2.44 -14.18
CA ALA A 341 4.94 2.20 -15.13
C ALA A 341 3.88 1.26 -14.54
N GLY A 342 2.61 1.62 -14.73
CA GLY A 342 1.47 0.95 -14.10
C GLY A 342 0.98 1.62 -12.81
N LEU A 343 1.76 2.53 -12.22
CA LEU A 343 1.34 3.36 -11.08
C LEU A 343 0.79 4.71 -11.56
N ARG A 344 -0.21 5.24 -10.85
CA ARG A 344 -0.93 6.48 -11.21
C ARG A 344 -0.22 7.71 -10.63
N LEU A 345 1.00 7.99 -11.12
CA LEU A 345 1.91 8.98 -10.54
C LEU A 345 1.33 10.41 -10.51
N ASP A 346 0.38 10.72 -11.40
CA ASP A 346 -0.36 11.99 -11.47
C ASP A 346 -1.48 12.11 -10.42
N GLN A 347 -1.71 11.06 -9.61
CA GLN A 347 -2.81 11.00 -8.65
C GLN A 347 -2.38 11.07 -7.19
N TYR A 348 -1.08 11.12 -6.91
CA TYR A 348 -0.56 11.27 -5.54
C TYR A 348 -0.76 12.70 -5.01
N LEU A 349 -0.91 12.83 -3.69
CA LEU A 349 -1.25 14.08 -3.02
C LEU A 349 0.00 14.73 -2.42
N SER A 350 0.25 16.00 -2.74
CA SER A 350 1.26 16.82 -2.09
C SER A 350 0.70 17.47 -0.83
N ILE A 351 0.74 16.72 0.28
CA ILE A 351 0.27 17.18 1.59
C ILE A 351 1.35 17.99 2.32
N LEU A 352 0.94 18.93 3.16
CA LEU A 352 1.83 19.79 3.93
C LEU A 352 1.35 19.91 5.39
N ASP A 353 1.72 18.92 6.19
CA ASP A 353 1.33 18.80 7.60
C ASP A 353 1.85 19.98 8.45
N THR A 354 2.97 20.57 8.04
CA THR A 354 3.58 21.71 8.74
C THR A 354 4.22 22.68 7.76
N LEU A 355 4.17 23.96 8.13
CA LEU A 355 4.84 25.04 7.41
C LEU A 355 6.35 25.11 7.67
N ASN A 356 6.90 24.22 8.51
CA ASN A 356 8.34 24.12 8.71
C ASN A 356 9.02 23.61 7.42
N PRO A 357 9.91 24.41 6.79
CA PRO A 357 10.55 24.04 5.53
C PRO A 357 11.38 22.74 5.57
N MET A 358 11.91 22.35 6.74
CA MET A 358 12.61 21.07 6.87
C MET A 358 11.65 19.89 6.75
N HIS A 359 10.49 19.99 7.38
CA HIS A 359 9.51 18.90 7.41
C HIS A 359 8.79 18.70 6.07
N ARG A 360 8.84 19.71 5.19
CA ARG A 360 8.37 19.65 3.80
C ARG A 360 8.95 18.47 3.01
N LEU A 361 10.21 18.11 3.24
CA LEU A 361 10.94 17.14 2.41
C LEU A 361 10.31 15.75 2.38
N TRP A 362 9.53 15.40 3.41
CA TRP A 362 8.95 14.06 3.55
C TRP A 362 7.53 13.93 2.98
N SER A 363 6.79 15.03 2.88
CA SER A 363 5.35 15.03 2.59
C SER A 363 4.96 15.83 1.35
N ASP A 364 5.69 16.89 0.99
CA ASP A 364 5.35 17.74 -0.15
C ASP A 364 6.06 17.29 -1.43
N GLY A 365 5.30 17.20 -2.52
CA GLY A 365 5.80 16.83 -3.84
C GLY A 365 5.95 15.32 -4.04
N HIS A 366 6.18 14.96 -5.29
CA HIS A 366 6.32 13.57 -5.72
C HIS A 366 7.79 13.18 -5.85
N TRP A 367 8.20 12.13 -5.13
CA TRP A 367 9.59 11.68 -5.05
C TRP A 367 9.73 10.22 -5.45
N ASN A 368 10.27 9.95 -6.64
CA ASN A 368 10.65 8.58 -7.01
C ASN A 368 11.89 8.19 -6.22
N LYS A 369 11.77 7.16 -5.38
CA LYS A 369 12.88 6.68 -4.55
C LYS A 369 13.82 5.80 -5.39
N LEU A 370 15.10 6.14 -5.35
CA LEU A 370 16.17 5.38 -6.01
C LEU A 370 17.21 4.91 -4.99
N THR A 371 17.53 3.63 -5.03
CA THR A 371 18.54 2.96 -4.21
C THR A 371 19.86 3.09 -4.96
N VAL A 372 20.76 3.92 -4.44
CA VAL A 372 22.12 4.12 -5.01
C VAL A 372 23.16 3.19 -4.39
N ALA A 373 22.85 2.61 -3.23
CA ALA A 373 23.65 1.62 -2.54
C ALA A 373 22.72 0.73 -1.71
N HIS A 374 23.09 -0.54 -1.54
CA HIS A 374 22.33 -1.52 -0.76
C HIS A 374 23.20 -2.12 0.35
N GLY A 375 22.60 -2.32 1.53
CA GLY A 375 23.30 -2.77 2.74
C GLY A 375 23.95 -1.65 3.56
N CYS A 376 24.42 -2.00 4.77
CA CYS A 376 25.10 -1.09 5.68
C CYS A 376 26.45 -1.70 6.07
N TYR A 377 27.55 -0.98 5.87
CA TYR A 377 28.89 -1.48 6.23
C TYR A 377 29.11 -1.58 7.74
N TRP A 378 28.34 -0.83 8.54
CA TRP A 378 28.53 -0.74 9.98
C TRP A 378 28.04 -2.00 10.71
N LYS A 379 26.80 -2.46 10.46
CA LYS A 379 26.16 -3.65 11.05
C LYS A 379 26.21 -3.82 12.58
N GLN A 380 26.67 -2.81 13.33
CA GLN A 380 26.89 -2.90 14.78
C GLN A 380 25.86 -2.10 15.60
N CYS A 381 24.86 -1.50 14.96
CA CYS A 381 23.77 -0.83 15.68
C CYS A 381 22.88 -1.88 16.36
N THR A 382 22.80 -1.86 17.69
CA THR A 382 21.97 -2.79 18.48
C THR A 382 20.47 -2.65 18.25
N PHE A 383 20.04 -1.54 17.64
CA PHE A 383 18.64 -1.20 17.34
C PHE A 383 18.27 -1.40 15.86
N CYS A 384 19.21 -1.83 15.01
CA CYS A 384 19.01 -1.94 13.57
C CYS A 384 18.91 -3.41 13.14
N ASP A 385 18.00 -3.71 12.23
CA ASP A 385 17.74 -5.06 11.70
C ASP A 385 18.57 -5.41 10.45
N VAL A 386 19.47 -4.51 10.02
CA VAL A 386 20.34 -4.67 8.83
C VAL A 386 21.54 -5.63 9.09
N GLY A 387 21.54 -6.33 10.24
CA GLY A 387 22.58 -7.24 10.72
C GLY A 387 22.74 -8.50 9.89
#